data_AF-W2TQ50-F1
#
_entry.id   AF-W2TQ50-F1
#
_cell.length_a   1.000
_cell.length_b   1.000
_cell.length_c   1.000
_cell.angle_alpha   90.00
_cell.angle_beta   90.00
_cell.angle_gamma   90.00
#
_symmetry.space_group_name_H-M   'P 1'
#
loop_
_entity.id
_entity.type
_entity.pdbx_description
1 polymer ?
#
loop_
_entity_poly.entity_id
_entity_poly.type
_entity_poly.pdbx_seq_one_letter_code
_entity_poly.pdbx_strand_id
1 'polypeptide(L)'
;MAALHNGMEKGLRKGTPPGIGLDMIPSHVRAIPNGTEYGDYLVLDLGSTNFRVLLVRLRGTEAEMKARTFELPTSVQRGTGEAVSSFVV
;
A
#
# COMPACT_ATOMS: atom_id res chain seq x y z
N MET A 1 -8.44 22.27 -11.41
CA MET A 1 -7.91 22.40 -10.04
C MET A 1 -9.01 22.60 -9.00
N ALA A 2 -9.93 23.56 -9.15
CA ALA A 2 -10.98 23.84 -8.15
C ALA A 2 -11.89 22.63 -7.79
N ALA A 3 -12.28 21.82 -8.79
CA ALA A 3 -13.11 20.63 -8.55
C ALA A 3 -12.40 19.56 -7.69
N LEU A 4 -11.09 19.35 -7.92
CA LEU A 4 -10.27 18.42 -7.14
C LEU A 4 -10.20 18.88 -5.68
N HIS A 5 -9.86 20.16 -5.47
CA HIS A 5 -9.78 20.72 -4.12
C HIS A 5 -11.12 20.62 -3.38
N ASN A 6 -12.23 21.00 -4.03
CA ASN A 6 -13.57 20.87 -3.46
C ASN A 6 -13.92 19.40 -3.09
N GLY A 7 -13.53 18.45 -3.94
CA GLY A 7 -13.69 17.02 -3.66
C GLY A 7 -12.93 16.55 -2.41
N MET A 8 -11.69 17.00 -2.24
CA MET A 8 -10.86 16.71 -1.06
C MET A 8 -11.44 17.31 0.22
N GLU A 9 -11.85 18.59 0.20
CA GLU A 9 -12.45 19.27 1.36
C GLU A 9 -13.72 18.57 1.85
N LYS A 10 -14.57 18.12 0.91
CA LYS A 10 -15.77 17.34 1.24
C LYS A 10 -15.43 16.02 1.91
N GLY A 11 -14.43 15.31 1.38
CA GLY A 11 -13.94 14.03 1.91
C GLY A 11 -13.38 14.10 3.32
N LEU A 12 -12.62 15.15 3.63
CA LEU A 12 -12.04 15.36 4.95
C LEU A 12 -13.05 15.84 5.99
N ARG A 13 -14.19 16.41 5.56
CA ARG A 13 -15.17 17.00 6.46
C ARG A 13 -15.95 15.91 7.21
N LYS A 14 -15.85 15.94 8.54
CA LYS A 14 -16.65 15.08 9.43
C LYS A 14 -18.15 15.24 9.14
N GLY A 15 -18.85 14.11 9.03
CA GLY A 15 -20.30 14.08 8.79
C GLY A 15 -20.72 14.25 7.33
N THR A 16 -19.77 14.31 6.37
CA THR A 16 -20.09 14.17 4.95
C THR A 16 -20.61 12.74 4.68
N PRO A 17 -21.75 12.58 3.98
CA PRO A 17 -22.26 11.26 3.62
C PRO A 17 -21.29 10.48 2.71
N PRO A 18 -21.31 9.13 2.75
CA PRO A 18 -20.56 8.31 1.79
C PRO A 18 -20.88 8.65 0.34
N GLY A 19 -19.88 8.61 -0.55
CA GLY A 19 -20.04 8.91 -1.97
C GLY A 19 -20.07 10.39 -2.34
N ILE A 20 -19.87 11.30 -1.37
CA ILE A 20 -19.75 12.74 -1.62
C ILE A 20 -18.29 13.20 -1.47
N GLY A 21 -17.69 13.66 -2.57
CA GLY A 21 -16.29 14.08 -2.60
C GLY A 21 -15.34 12.91 -2.89
N LEU A 22 -14.08 13.07 -2.53
CA LEU A 22 -13.09 11.99 -2.55
C LEU A 22 -13.03 11.32 -1.18
N ASP A 23 -12.79 10.02 -1.08
CA ASP A 23 -12.92 9.29 0.19
C ASP A 23 -11.91 9.70 1.26
N MET A 24 -10.74 10.22 0.86
CA MET A 24 -9.69 10.75 1.77
C MET A 24 -9.36 9.81 2.95
N ILE A 25 -9.20 8.52 2.65
CA ILE A 25 -8.99 7.44 3.63
C ILE A 25 -7.67 7.65 4.40
N PRO A 26 -7.66 7.65 5.75
CA PRO A 26 -6.44 7.79 6.53
C PRO A 26 -5.48 6.60 6.35
N SER A 27 -4.22 6.88 6.02
CA SER A 27 -3.18 5.83 5.88
C SER A 27 -2.61 5.36 7.23
N HIS A 28 -2.92 6.06 8.33
CA HIS A 28 -2.33 5.88 9.66
C HIS A 28 -0.80 6.12 9.74
N VAL A 29 -0.16 6.58 8.67
CA VAL A 29 1.23 7.07 8.68
C VAL A 29 1.23 8.52 9.16
N ARG A 30 1.81 8.77 10.35
CA ARG A 30 1.73 10.07 11.03
C ARG A 30 3.02 10.90 10.98
N ALA A 31 4.11 10.34 10.47
CA ALA A 31 5.40 11.00 10.37
C ALA A 31 6.08 10.59 9.05
N ILE A 32 6.91 11.49 8.54
CA ILE A 32 7.84 11.20 7.45
C ILE A 32 9.12 10.57 8.02
N PRO A 33 9.89 9.82 7.21
CA PRO A 33 11.16 9.26 7.65
C PRO A 33 12.10 10.33 8.19
N ASN A 34 12.81 10.03 9.28
CA ASN A 34 13.71 10.98 9.95
C ASN A 34 15.17 10.52 10.00
N GLY A 35 15.50 9.40 9.34
CA GLY A 35 16.86 8.86 9.26
C GLY A 35 17.28 8.04 10.48
N THR A 36 16.36 7.75 11.41
CA THR A 36 16.59 6.85 12.54
C THR A 36 16.08 5.43 12.28
N GLU A 37 15.48 5.18 11.12
CA GLU A 37 14.94 3.88 10.74
C GLU A 37 16.06 2.84 10.62
N TYR A 38 15.91 1.74 11.35
CA TYR A 38 16.92 0.70 11.39
C TYR A 38 16.25 -0.66 11.54
N GLY A 39 16.65 -1.61 10.70
CA GLY A 39 16.17 -2.99 10.80
C GLY A 39 16.12 -3.68 9.45
N ASP A 40 15.74 -4.95 9.49
CA ASP A 40 15.50 -5.77 8.32
C ASP A 40 13.99 -6.05 8.27
N TYR A 41 13.36 -5.67 7.16
CA TYR A 41 11.92 -5.70 6.96
C TYR A 41 11.57 -6.56 5.76
N LEU A 42 10.51 -7.35 5.88
CA LEU A 42 9.88 -8.02 4.76
C LEU A 42 8.73 -7.14 4.25
N VAL A 43 8.75 -6.83 2.97
CA VAL A 43 7.67 -6.08 2.31
C VAL A 43 6.99 -6.99 1.30
N LEU A 44 5.66 -7.02 1.37
CA LEU A 44 4.80 -7.70 0.42
C LEU A 44 4.11 -6.65 -0.44
N ASP A 45 4.30 -6.75 -1.75
CA ASP A 45 3.64 -5.87 -2.71
C ASP A 45 2.79 -6.71 -3.66
N LEU A 46 1.48 -6.56 -3.51
CA LEU A 46 0.48 -7.29 -4.28
C LEU A 46 -0.11 -6.37 -5.35
N GLY A 47 0.40 -6.51 -6.57
CA GLY A 47 -0.20 -5.92 -7.76
C GLY A 47 -1.33 -6.78 -8.32
N SER A 48 -1.93 -6.33 -9.42
CA SER A 48 -2.97 -7.09 -10.12
C SER A 48 -2.41 -8.31 -10.85
N THR A 49 -1.22 -8.21 -11.42
CA THR A 49 -0.58 -9.27 -12.25
C THR A 49 0.66 -9.88 -11.61
N ASN A 50 1.30 -9.16 -10.70
CA ASN A 50 2.55 -9.56 -10.07
C ASN A 50 2.46 -9.42 -8.56
N PHE A 51 3.10 -10.36 -7.87
CA PHE A 51 3.36 -10.32 -6.44
C PHE A 51 4.87 -10.19 -6.22
N ARG A 52 5.29 -9.25 -5.37
CA ARG A 52 6.71 -9.04 -5.05
C ARG A 52 6.94 -9.24 -3.56
N VAL A 53 7.99 -9.99 -3.24
CA VAL A 53 8.53 -10.09 -1.88
C VAL A 53 9.86 -9.36 -1.86
N LEU A 54 9.99 -8.38 -0.96
CA LEU A 54 11.22 -7.60 -0.80
C LEU A 54 11.80 -7.79 0.60
N LEU A 55 13.10 -8.05 0.67
CA LEU A 55 13.89 -7.82 1.87
C LEU A 55 14.44 -6.40 1.79
N VAL A 56 13.99 -5.53 2.70
CA VAL A 56 14.44 -4.15 2.83
C VAL A 56 15.28 -4.03 4.09
N ARG A 57 16.53 -3.59 3.95
CA ARG A 57 17.42 -3.33 5.09
C ARG A 57 17.65 -1.85 5.22
N LEU A 58 17.21 -1.29 6.34
CA LEU A 58 17.37 0.12 6.68
C LEU A 58 18.52 0.28 7.68
N ARG A 59 19.43 1.22 7.40
CA ARG A 59 20.56 1.59 8.25
C ARG A 59 20.64 3.12 8.34
N GLY A 60 19.64 3.71 8.98
CA GLY A 60 19.47 5.16 9.07
C GLY A 60 19.07 5.74 7.71
N THR A 61 19.97 6.50 7.08
CA THR A 61 19.73 7.12 5.77
C THR A 61 20.01 6.19 4.59
N GLU A 62 20.56 4.99 4.84
CA GLU A 62 20.86 3.99 3.83
C GLU A 62 19.79 2.91 3.74
N ALA A 63 19.49 2.46 2.52
CA ALA A 63 18.55 1.38 2.25
C ALA A 63 19.10 0.41 1.19
N GLU A 64 19.17 -0.87 1.55
CA GLU A 64 19.40 -1.98 0.61
C GLU A 64 18.08 -2.72 0.35
N MET A 65 17.78 -3.04 -0.91
CA MET A 65 16.57 -3.77 -1.28
C MET A 65 16.90 -4.96 -2.16
N LYS A 66 16.39 -6.14 -1.80
CA LYS A 66 16.39 -7.34 -2.64
C LYS A 66 14.97 -7.78 -2.90
N ALA A 67 14.60 -7.91 -4.16
CA ALA A 67 13.24 -8.26 -4.55
C ALA A 67 13.20 -9.58 -5.33
N ARG A 68 12.11 -10.32 -5.14
CA ARG A 68 11.71 -11.42 -6.02
C ARG A 68 10.27 -11.20 -6.47
N THR A 69 10.06 -11.30 -7.77
CA THR A 69 8.75 -11.14 -8.41
C THR A 69 8.19 -12.50 -8.81
N PHE A 70 6.89 -12.66 -8.60
CA PHE A 70 6.11 -13.83 -8.97
C PHE A 70 4.92 -13.37 -9.81
N GLU A 71 4.67 -14.03 -10.93
CA GLU A 71 3.46 -13.81 -11.70
C GLU A 71 2.26 -14.42 -10.97
N LEU A 72 1.17 -13.66 -10.83
CA LEU A 72 -0.08 -14.17 -10.27
C LEU A 72 -0.89 -14.87 -11.36
N PRO A 73 -1.16 -16.17 -11.25
CA PRO A 73 -2.04 -16.85 -12.21
C PRO A 73 -3.44 -16.24 -12.21
N THR A 74 -4.09 -16.17 -13.36
CA THR A 74 -5.47 -15.65 -13.49
C THR A 74 -6.46 -16.39 -12.60
N SER A 75 -6.24 -17.70 -12.36
CA SER A 75 -7.05 -18.51 -11.44
C SER A 75 -6.95 -18.04 -9.99
N VAL A 76 -5.82 -17.48 -9.58
CA VAL A 76 -5.62 -16.89 -8.24
C VAL A 76 -6.21 -15.48 -8.20
N GLN A 77 -5.95 -14.65 -9.23
CA GLN A 77 -6.50 -13.28 -9.31
C GLN A 77 -8.02 -13.23 -9.25
N ARG A 78 -8.69 -14.22 -9.85
CA ARG A 78 -10.16 -14.36 -9.88
C ARG A 78 -10.69 -15.45 -8.95
N GLY A 79 -9.81 -16.00 -8.12
CA GLY A 79 -10.12 -17.06 -7.16
C GLY A 79 -10.75 -16.53 -5.88
N THR A 80 -10.76 -17.36 -4.83
CA THR A 80 -11.21 -16.95 -3.50
C THR A 80 -10.11 -16.16 -2.77
N GLY A 81 -10.49 -15.42 -1.74
CA GLY A 81 -9.52 -14.76 -0.85
C GLY A 81 -8.55 -15.75 -0.19
N GLU A 82 -8.99 -16.99 0.08
CA GLU A 82 -8.15 -18.06 0.62
C GLU A 82 -7.10 -18.53 -0.39
N ALA A 83 -7.48 -18.63 -1.67
CA ALA A 83 -6.56 -18.98 -2.75
C ALA A 83 -5.47 -17.90 -2.93
N VAL A 84 -5.85 -16.62 -2.82
CA VAL A 84 -4.89 -15.51 -2.82
C VAL A 84 -3.98 -15.61 -1.59
N SER A 85 -4.54 -15.76 -0.39
CA SER A 85 -3.76 -15.84 0.85
C SER A 85 -2.74 -16.97 0.81
N SER A 86 -3.13 -18.16 0.36
CA SER A 86 -2.26 -19.34 0.25
C SER A 86 -1.15 -19.18 -0.80
N PHE A 87 -1.31 -18.26 -1.75
CA PHE A 87 -0.29 -17.95 -2.76
C PHE A 87 0.73 -16.94 -2.22
N VAL A 88 0.30 -15.98 -1.39
CA VAL A 88 1.14 -14.86 -0.92
C VAL A 88 1.80 -15.07 0.44
N VAL A 89 1.26 -15.94 1.29
CA VAL A 89 1.69 -16.23 2.67
C VAL A 89 1.76 -17.74 2.88
#